data_AF-A0A531NAE6-F1
#
_entry.id   AF-A0A531NAE6-F1
#
_cell.length_a   1.000
_cell.length_b   1.000
_cell.length_c   1.000
_cell.angle_alpha   90.00
_cell.angle_beta   90.00
_cell.angle_gamma   90.00
#
_symmetry.space_group_name_H-M   'P 1'
#
loop_
_entity.id
_entity.type
_entity.pdbx_description
1 polymer ?
#
loop_
_entity_poly.entity_id
_entity_poly.type
_entity_poly.pdbx_seq_one_letter_code
_entity_poly.pdbx_strand_id
1 'polypeptide(L)'
;VYTTDASALYAQRLKLTDPAAFTVLPDIISKEPLGPAVRQGDDQWYHIVKWTYFALLDAEELGITKANVDEMKNSASPEIKRVLGQEADTKIGTDLGVSNDWVVNIVKATGNYGEMFDRNVGSGSPLKIARGINALWTKGGLQYAPPIR
;
A
#
# COMPACT_ATOMS: atom_id res chain seq x y z
N VAL A 1 19.31 -25.72 -5.53
CA VAL A 1 18.83 -24.40 -5.96
C VAL A 1 17.39 -24.26 -5.46
N TYR A 2 17.06 -23.18 -4.76
CA TYR A 2 15.71 -22.90 -4.25
C TYR A 2 15.20 -21.60 -4.90
N THR A 3 13.99 -21.63 -5.47
CA THR A 3 13.39 -20.50 -6.19
C THR A 3 11.96 -20.30 -5.72
N THR A 4 11.56 -19.06 -5.48
CA THR A 4 10.20 -18.63 -5.13
C THR A 4 10.10 -17.11 -5.37
N ASP A 5 9.00 -16.46 -5.00
CA ASP A 5 8.90 -15.01 -5.11
C ASP A 5 9.99 -14.33 -4.27
N ALA A 6 10.38 -13.12 -4.66
CA ALA A 6 11.50 -12.42 -4.03
C ALA A 6 11.28 -12.25 -2.51
N SER A 7 10.08 -11.90 -2.07
CA SER A 7 9.81 -11.68 -0.64
C SER A 7 9.96 -12.95 0.18
N ALA A 8 9.49 -14.09 -0.34
CA ALA A 8 9.67 -15.39 0.29
C ALA A 8 11.15 -15.82 0.29
N LEU A 9 11.95 -15.49 -0.74
CA LEU A 9 13.40 -15.73 -0.72
C LEU A 9 14.10 -14.95 0.41
N TYR A 10 13.80 -13.67 0.58
CA TYR A 10 14.32 -12.88 1.70
C TYR A 10 13.89 -13.46 3.05
N ALA A 11 12.65 -13.92 3.18
CA ALA A 11 12.15 -14.56 4.40
C ALA A 11 12.84 -15.90 4.69
N GLN A 12 13.10 -16.73 3.68
CA GLN A 12 13.83 -17.99 3.86
C GLN A 12 15.29 -17.76 4.25
N ARG A 13 15.94 -16.74 3.70
CA ARG A 13 17.31 -16.36 4.09
C ARG A 13 17.42 -16.11 5.59
N LEU A 14 16.43 -15.44 6.19
CA LEU A 14 16.43 -15.15 7.63
C LEU A 14 16.30 -16.39 8.52
N LYS A 15 15.87 -17.53 7.98
CA LYS A 15 15.73 -18.80 8.72
C LYS A 15 16.99 -19.67 8.69
N LEU A 16 18.00 -19.27 7.92
CA LEU A 16 19.27 -20.01 7.81
C LEU A 16 20.15 -19.75 9.03
N THR A 17 21.06 -20.68 9.33
CA THR A 17 21.96 -20.60 10.49
C THR A 17 22.87 -19.38 10.46
N ASP A 18 23.33 -18.99 9.27
CA ASP A 18 24.09 -17.76 9.03
C ASP A 18 23.49 -17.02 7.81
N PRO A 19 22.47 -16.16 8.01
CA PRO A 19 21.82 -15.44 6.92
C PRO A 19 22.76 -14.53 6.12
N ALA A 20 23.86 -14.06 6.73
CA ALA A 20 24.79 -13.13 6.10
C ALA A 20 25.67 -13.82 5.04
N ALA A 21 25.86 -15.14 5.15
CA ALA A 21 26.56 -15.95 4.14
C ALA A 21 25.76 -16.16 2.85
N PHE A 22 24.48 -15.74 2.79
CA PHE A 22 23.60 -15.97 1.65
C PHE A 22 23.16 -14.67 0.99
N THR A 23 23.24 -14.64 -0.35
CA THR A 23 22.82 -13.52 -1.18
C THR A 23 21.60 -13.90 -2.02
N VAL A 24 20.59 -13.03 -2.03
CA VAL A 24 19.51 -13.09 -3.03
C VAL A 24 20.05 -12.49 -4.31
N LEU A 25 20.10 -13.28 -5.38
CA LEU A 25 20.58 -12.82 -6.68
C LEU A 25 19.61 -11.80 -7.30
N PRO A 26 20.12 -10.85 -8.12
CA PRO A 26 19.29 -9.79 -8.70
C PRO A 26 18.37 -10.28 -9.82
N ASP A 27 18.63 -11.46 -10.38
CA ASP A 27 17.88 -11.97 -11.54
C ASP A 27 16.46 -12.38 -11.16
N ILE A 28 15.48 -11.81 -11.87
CA ILE A 28 14.07 -12.15 -11.73
C ILE A 28 13.66 -13.04 -12.91
N ILE A 29 13.27 -14.28 -12.61
CA ILE A 29 12.93 -15.31 -13.63
C ILE A 29 11.42 -15.57 -13.79
N SER A 30 10.57 -14.99 -12.93
CA SER A 30 9.11 -15.10 -13.02
C SER A 30 8.40 -13.79 -12.64
N LYS A 31 7.12 -13.68 -12.98
CA LYS A 31 6.24 -12.55 -12.62
C LYS A 31 5.23 -13.01 -11.57
N GLU A 32 5.36 -12.52 -10.33
CA GLU A 32 4.51 -12.92 -9.20
C GLU A 32 3.77 -11.70 -8.60
N PRO A 33 2.75 -11.15 -9.28
CA PRO A 33 2.02 -9.98 -8.80
C PRO A 33 1.08 -10.36 -7.65
N LEU A 34 1.53 -10.14 -6.41
CA LEU A 34 0.73 -10.39 -5.22
C LEU A 34 -0.27 -9.25 -5.01
N GLY A 35 -1.54 -9.55 -5.18
CA GLY A 35 -2.65 -8.63 -4.95
C GLY A 35 -3.75 -9.24 -4.10
N PRO A 36 -4.65 -8.42 -3.54
CA PRO A 36 -5.84 -8.94 -2.85
C PRO A 36 -6.68 -9.82 -3.77
N ALA A 37 -7.15 -10.95 -3.24
CA ALA A 37 -8.05 -11.86 -3.96
C ALA A 37 -9.37 -12.00 -3.20
N VAL A 38 -10.47 -11.97 -3.95
CA VAL A 38 -11.83 -12.12 -3.41
C VAL A 38 -12.64 -13.09 -4.28
N ARG A 39 -13.77 -13.58 -3.76
CA ARG A 39 -14.70 -14.40 -4.54
C ARG A 39 -15.41 -13.55 -5.60
N GLN A 40 -15.82 -14.18 -6.70
CA GLN A 40 -16.68 -13.56 -7.70
C GLN A 40 -18.13 -13.45 -7.21
N GLY A 41 -18.90 -12.54 -7.82
CA GLY A 41 -20.33 -12.35 -7.54
C GLY A 41 -20.65 -11.45 -6.35
N ASP A 42 -19.64 -10.80 -5.77
CA ASP A 42 -19.78 -9.81 -4.69
C ASP A 42 -19.02 -8.53 -5.07
N ASP A 43 -19.65 -7.72 -5.92
CA ASP A 43 -19.02 -6.52 -6.48
C ASP A 43 -18.75 -5.45 -5.42
N GLN A 44 -19.65 -5.32 -4.43
CA GLN A 44 -19.46 -4.37 -3.34
C GLN A 44 -18.21 -4.71 -2.54
N TRP A 45 -18.03 -5.97 -2.15
CA TRP A 45 -16.84 -6.40 -1.43
C TRP A 45 -15.58 -6.23 -2.27
N TYR A 46 -15.65 -6.59 -3.55
CA TYR A 46 -14.54 -6.37 -4.48
C TYR A 46 -14.14 -4.89 -4.55
N HIS A 47 -15.11 -3.97 -4.63
CA HIS A 47 -14.85 -2.53 -4.64
C HIS A 47 -14.22 -2.04 -3.34
N ILE A 48 -14.71 -2.48 -2.18
CA ILE A 48 -14.14 -2.12 -0.88
C ILE A 48 -12.66 -2.54 -0.81
N VAL A 49 -12.34 -3.78 -1.17
CA VAL A 49 -10.96 -4.29 -1.13
C VAL A 49 -10.06 -3.54 -2.10
N LYS A 50 -10.53 -3.35 -3.35
CA LYS A 50 -9.80 -2.64 -4.40
C LYS A 50 -9.50 -1.19 -4.00
N TRP A 51 -10.51 -0.45 -3.54
CA TRP A 51 -10.36 0.96 -3.17
C TRP A 51 -9.58 1.15 -1.88
N THR A 52 -9.64 0.20 -0.94
CA THR A 52 -8.75 0.21 0.23
C THR A 52 -7.28 0.20 -0.17
N TYR A 53 -6.91 -0.67 -1.12
CA TYR A 53 -5.55 -0.72 -1.63
C TYR A 53 -5.14 0.58 -2.34
N PHE A 54 -6.00 1.14 -3.18
CA PHE A 54 -5.69 2.41 -3.85
C PHE A 54 -5.62 3.61 -2.90
N ALA A 55 -6.46 3.66 -1.86
CA ALA A 55 -6.37 4.69 -0.83
C ALA A 55 -5.02 4.68 -0.09
N LEU A 56 -4.43 3.50 0.14
CA LEU A 56 -3.08 3.40 0.73
C LEU A 56 -2.00 4.00 -0.17
N LEU A 57 -2.14 3.85 -1.49
CA LEU A 57 -1.22 4.41 -2.48
C LEU A 57 -1.42 5.93 -2.63
N ASP A 58 -2.66 6.39 -2.78
CA ASP A 58 -2.98 7.83 -2.87
C ASP A 58 -2.53 8.55 -1.59
N ALA A 59 -2.70 7.94 -0.41
CA ALA A 59 -2.19 8.51 0.84
C ALA A 59 -0.67 8.64 0.83
N GLU A 60 0.07 7.65 0.32
CA GLU A 60 1.54 7.75 0.20
C GLU A 60 1.94 8.85 -0.80
N GLU A 61 1.29 8.88 -1.97
CA GLU A 61 1.57 9.85 -3.04
C GLU A 61 1.32 11.29 -2.59
N LEU A 62 0.28 11.51 -1.78
CA LEU A 62 -0.08 12.80 -1.20
C LEU A 62 0.67 13.15 0.11
N GLY A 63 1.58 12.29 0.57
CA GLY A 63 2.33 12.51 1.82
C GLY A 63 1.46 12.45 3.08
N ILE A 64 0.30 11.80 3.01
CA ILE A 64 -0.58 11.54 4.14
C ILE A 64 -0.06 10.30 4.86
N THR A 65 0.23 10.43 6.14
CA THR A 65 0.83 9.39 6.99
C THR A 65 -0.03 9.16 8.22
N LYS A 66 0.21 8.06 8.92
CA LYS A 66 -0.42 7.81 10.23
C LYS A 66 -0.21 8.97 11.21
N ALA A 67 0.94 9.64 11.15
CA ALA A 67 1.31 10.72 12.05
C ALA A 67 0.60 12.05 11.76
N ASN A 68 0.29 12.35 10.49
CA ASN A 68 -0.26 13.66 10.09
C ASN A 68 -1.69 13.60 9.57
N VAL A 69 -2.33 12.43 9.44
CA VAL A 69 -3.66 12.30 8.82
C VAL A 69 -4.72 13.18 9.49
N ASP A 70 -4.67 13.34 10.81
CA ASP A 70 -5.61 14.22 11.52
C ASP A 70 -5.41 15.70 11.21
N GLU A 71 -4.17 16.14 11.01
CA GLU A 71 -3.84 17.50 10.57
C GLU A 71 -4.26 17.71 9.10
N MET A 72 -3.98 16.73 8.25
CA MET A 72 -4.24 16.78 6.81
C MET A 72 -5.73 16.90 6.47
N LYS A 73 -6.64 16.56 7.38
CA LYS A 73 -8.08 16.85 7.20
C LYS A 73 -8.37 18.34 7.00
N ASN A 74 -7.52 19.22 7.54
CA ASN A 74 -7.65 20.67 7.39
C ASN A 74 -6.88 21.23 6.19
N SER A 75 -6.28 20.37 5.35
CA SER A 75 -5.50 20.80 4.19
C SER A 75 -6.32 21.67 3.24
N ALA A 76 -5.71 22.71 2.67
CA ALA A 76 -6.33 23.52 1.64
C ALA A 76 -6.36 22.84 0.26
N SER A 77 -5.58 21.77 0.05
CA SER A 77 -5.54 21.05 -1.23
C SER A 77 -6.88 20.37 -1.51
N PRO A 78 -7.54 20.67 -2.65
CA PRO A 78 -8.80 20.01 -3.03
C PRO A 78 -8.66 18.50 -3.16
N GLU A 79 -7.50 18.02 -3.58
CA GLU A 79 -7.24 16.59 -3.71
C GLU A 79 -7.18 15.89 -2.35
N ILE A 80 -6.43 16.44 -1.39
CA ILE A 80 -6.36 15.90 -0.02
C ILE A 80 -7.73 15.97 0.64
N LYS A 81 -8.48 17.07 0.46
CA LYS A 81 -9.85 17.18 0.98
C LYS A 81 -10.74 16.06 0.46
N ARG A 82 -10.67 15.75 -0.84
CA ARG A 82 -11.48 14.68 -1.44
C ARG A 82 -11.10 13.31 -0.91
N VAL A 83 -9.81 12.98 -0.94
CA VAL A 83 -9.28 11.70 -0.47
C VAL A 83 -9.64 11.45 0.99
N LEU A 84 -9.57 12.48 1.84
CA LEU A 84 -9.89 12.37 3.26
C LEU A 84 -11.38 12.59 3.59
N GLY A 85 -12.25 12.75 2.59
CA GLY A 85 -13.69 12.92 2.81
C GLY A 85 -14.10 14.24 3.46
N GLN A 86 -13.33 15.30 3.23
CA GLN A 86 -13.52 16.64 3.79
C GLN A 86 -14.15 17.64 2.79
N GLU A 87 -14.43 17.21 1.55
CA GLU A 87 -15.26 17.98 0.63
C GLU A 87 -16.72 18.00 1.13
N ALA A 88 -17.35 19.17 1.07
CA ALA A 88 -18.76 19.31 1.43
C ALA A 88 -19.62 18.40 0.54
N ASP A 89 -20.62 17.76 1.14
CA ASP A 89 -21.59 16.89 0.46
C ASP A 89 -20.99 15.70 -0.32
N THR A 90 -19.72 15.34 -0.05
CA THR A 90 -19.10 14.18 -0.69
C THR A 90 -19.87 12.89 -0.40
N LYS A 91 -19.97 12.03 -1.41
CA LYS A 91 -20.61 10.71 -1.31
C LYS A 91 -19.68 9.55 -1.61
N ILE A 92 -18.39 9.82 -1.83
CA ILE A 92 -17.42 8.81 -2.27
C ILE A 92 -17.39 7.60 -1.32
N GLY A 93 -17.34 7.83 -0.01
CA GLY A 93 -17.36 6.73 0.97
C GLY A 93 -18.73 6.05 1.03
N THR A 94 -19.81 6.84 1.07
CA THR A 94 -21.17 6.29 1.18
C THR A 94 -21.61 5.49 -0.05
N ASP A 95 -21.19 5.90 -1.25
CA ASP A 95 -21.45 5.17 -2.50
C ASP A 95 -20.63 3.88 -2.57
N LEU A 96 -19.46 3.84 -1.92
CA LEU A 96 -18.68 2.62 -1.68
C LEU A 96 -19.32 1.73 -0.57
N GLY A 97 -20.29 2.24 0.19
CA GLY A 97 -20.95 1.54 1.28
C GLY A 97 -20.24 1.65 2.63
N VAL A 98 -19.35 2.64 2.79
CA VAL A 98 -18.61 2.92 4.04
C VAL A 98 -18.81 4.38 4.47
N SER A 99 -18.22 4.78 5.60
CA SER A 99 -18.25 6.19 6.03
C SER A 99 -17.34 7.06 5.14
N ASN A 100 -17.64 8.35 5.02
CA ASN A 100 -16.84 9.26 4.18
C ASN A 100 -15.40 9.47 4.70
N ASP A 101 -15.14 9.20 5.97
CA ASP A 101 -13.80 9.22 6.58
C ASP A 101 -13.03 7.90 6.41
N TRP A 102 -13.46 7.00 5.51
CA TRP A 102 -12.86 5.67 5.31
C TRP A 102 -11.35 5.70 5.08
N VAL A 103 -10.81 6.64 4.28
CA VAL A 103 -9.36 6.77 4.07
C VAL A 103 -8.65 7.24 5.34
N VAL A 104 -9.25 8.16 6.10
CA VAL A 104 -8.71 8.58 7.41
C VAL A 104 -8.61 7.37 8.33
N ASN A 105 -9.64 6.52 8.36
CA ASN A 105 -9.68 5.33 9.21
C ASN A 105 -8.63 4.29 8.78
N ILE A 106 -8.45 4.07 7.47
CA ILE A 106 -7.40 3.20 6.93
C ILE A 106 -6.03 3.71 7.39
N VAL A 107 -5.69 4.97 7.09
CA VAL A 107 -4.36 5.52 7.38
C VAL A 107 -4.09 5.58 8.90
N LYS A 108 -5.09 5.88 9.72
CA LYS A 108 -4.95 5.79 11.18
C LYS A 108 -4.64 4.38 11.66
N ALA A 109 -5.30 3.37 11.10
CA ALA A 109 -5.07 1.98 11.49
C ALA A 109 -3.67 1.53 11.05
N THR A 110 -3.36 1.69 9.77
CA THR A 110 -2.23 0.98 9.13
C THR A 110 -1.10 1.86 8.64
N GLY A 111 -1.24 3.19 8.67
CA GLY A 111 -0.43 4.09 7.84
C GLY A 111 -0.75 3.94 6.35
N ASN A 112 -0.02 4.68 5.52
CA ASN A 112 -0.07 4.55 4.07
C ASN A 112 0.73 3.32 3.56
N TYR A 113 0.72 3.10 2.24
CA TYR A 113 1.42 1.96 1.63
C TYR A 113 2.92 1.93 1.96
N GLY A 114 3.61 3.06 1.83
CA GLY A 114 5.03 3.19 2.15
C GLY A 114 5.35 2.84 3.60
N GLU A 115 4.53 3.30 4.55
CA GLU A 115 4.68 2.95 5.98
C GLU A 115 4.46 1.47 6.24
N MET A 116 3.46 0.86 5.57
CA MET A 116 3.22 -0.58 5.64
C MET A 116 4.37 -1.39 5.05
N PHE A 117 4.89 -0.96 3.89
CA PHE A 117 6.02 -1.61 3.24
C PHE A 117 7.25 -1.54 4.15
N ASP A 118 7.61 -0.36 4.63
CA ASP A 118 8.83 -0.14 5.37
C ASP A 118 8.87 -0.92 6.70
N ARG A 119 7.77 -0.91 7.46
CA ARG A 119 7.71 -1.62 8.75
C ARG A 119 7.82 -3.15 8.59
N ASN A 120 7.26 -3.71 7.51
CA ASN A 120 7.07 -5.16 7.39
C ASN A 120 8.16 -5.82 6.56
N VAL A 121 8.55 -5.21 5.44
CA VAL A 121 9.49 -5.82 4.47
C VAL A 121 10.63 -4.89 4.06
N GLY A 122 10.47 -3.58 4.25
CA GLY A 122 11.44 -2.57 3.85
C GLY A 122 12.57 -2.36 4.85
N SER A 123 13.07 -1.12 4.89
CA SER A 123 14.24 -0.73 5.66
C SER A 123 14.01 -0.76 7.17
N GLY A 124 12.76 -0.59 7.62
CA GLY A 124 12.34 -0.79 9.00
C GLY A 124 12.28 -2.25 9.46
N SER A 125 12.28 -3.21 8.53
CA SER A 125 12.17 -4.65 8.84
C SER A 125 13.53 -5.37 8.85
N PRO A 126 13.64 -6.60 9.40
CA PRO A 126 14.83 -7.44 9.21
C PRO A 126 15.07 -7.88 7.75
N LEU A 127 14.06 -7.84 6.88
CA LEU A 127 14.16 -8.30 5.50
C LEU A 127 14.98 -7.33 4.62
N LYS A 128 14.88 -6.01 4.90
CA LYS A 128 15.60 -4.94 4.20
C LYS A 128 15.40 -4.97 2.67
N ILE A 129 14.18 -5.26 2.22
CA ILE A 129 13.83 -5.30 0.79
C ILE A 129 13.72 -3.86 0.28
N ALA A 130 14.42 -3.55 -0.82
CA ALA A 130 14.26 -2.27 -1.49
C ALA A 130 12.89 -2.18 -2.19
N ARG A 131 12.33 -0.97 -2.35
CA ARG A 131 11.01 -0.77 -2.98
C ARG A 131 10.95 -1.38 -4.40
N GLY A 132 11.96 -1.13 -5.24
CA GLY A 132 11.99 -1.64 -6.61
C GLY A 132 10.69 -1.34 -7.37
N ILE A 133 10.11 -2.35 -8.01
CA ILE A 133 8.83 -2.21 -8.71
C ILE A 133 7.64 -1.85 -7.80
N ASN A 134 7.77 -2.03 -6.48
CA ASN A 134 6.79 -1.61 -5.49
C ASN A 134 6.94 -0.13 -5.08
N ALA A 135 7.84 0.63 -5.70
CA ALA A 135 7.83 2.09 -5.56
C ALA A 135 6.58 2.69 -6.21
N LEU A 136 6.20 3.90 -5.79
CA LEU A 136 5.19 4.69 -6.49
C LEU A 136 5.60 4.89 -7.95
N TRP A 137 4.61 4.99 -8.83
CA TRP A 137 4.83 5.25 -10.26
C TRP A 137 5.64 6.53 -10.51
N THR A 138 5.42 7.59 -9.73
CA THR A 138 6.19 8.84 -9.75
C THR A 138 7.64 8.70 -9.27
N LYS A 139 7.99 7.53 -8.71
CA LYS A 139 9.32 7.19 -8.18
C LYS A 139 9.96 6.02 -8.94
N GLY A 140 9.49 5.74 -10.16
CA GLY A 140 10.07 4.72 -11.04
C GLY A 140 9.59 3.29 -10.76
N GLY A 141 8.56 3.10 -9.93
CA GLY A 141 7.92 1.80 -9.72
C GLY A 141 6.61 1.64 -10.50
N LEU A 142 5.81 0.65 -10.10
CA LEU A 142 4.57 0.26 -10.78
C LEU A 142 3.32 0.48 -9.91
N GLN A 143 3.48 0.93 -8.66
CA GLN A 143 2.35 1.20 -7.77
C GLN A 143 1.67 2.49 -8.22
N TYR A 144 0.52 2.35 -8.87
CA TYR A 144 -0.30 3.43 -9.40
C TYR A 144 -1.74 3.24 -8.91
N ALA A 145 -2.28 4.23 -8.19
CA ALA A 145 -3.69 4.28 -7.87
C ALA A 145 -4.45 5.09 -8.92
N PRO A 146 -5.58 4.56 -9.43
CA PRO A 146 -6.58 5.41 -10.07
C PRO A 146 -7.07 6.49 -9.08
N PRO A 147 -7.36 7.70 -9.56
CA PRO A 147 -7.71 8.81 -8.68
C PRO A 147 -9.02 8.52 -7.92
N ILE A 148 -9.02 8.78 -6.61
CA ILE A 148 -10.27 8.92 -5.84
C ILE A 148 -10.95 10.23 -6.26
N ARG A 149 -11.93 10.12 -7.15
CA ARG A 149 -12.65 11.26 -7.72
C ARG A 149 -14.08 10.91 -8.13
#